data_AF-A0A0K2GF33-F1
#
_entry.id   AF-A0A0K2GF33-F1
#
_cell.length_a   1.000
_cell.length_b   1.000
_cell.length_c   1.000
_cell.angle_alpha   90.00
_cell.angle_beta   90.00
_cell.angle_gamma   90.00
#
_symmetry.space_group_name_H-M   'P 1'
#
loop_
_entity.id
_entity.type
_entity.pdbx_description
1 polymer ?
#
loop_
_entity_poly.entity_id
_entity_poly.type
_entity_poly.pdbx_seq_one_letter_code
_entity_poly.pdbx_strand_id
1 'polypeptide(L)' 'MQYWVKIVFVDNQELIVKDAVRHTISDDMEVLEVDSPREVIIVPMKQIKYLACDATVFATKKPS' A
#
# COMPACT_ATOMS: atom_id res chain seq x y z
N MET A 1 -9.50 2.11 -10.13
CA MET A 1 -10.16 2.38 -8.83
C MET A 1 -9.11 3.01 -7.94
N GLN A 2 -9.32 4.24 -7.47
CA GLN A 2 -8.51 4.80 -6.39
C GLN A 2 -9.00 4.21 -5.07
N TYR A 3 -8.09 3.84 -4.18
CA TYR A 3 -8.40 3.28 -2.88
C TYR A 3 -7.42 3.82 -1.84
N TRP A 4 -7.75 3.62 -0.57
CA TRP A 4 -6.85 4.00 0.50
C TRP A 4 -5.92 2.86 0.87
N VAL A 5 -4.66 3.20 1.14
CA VAL A 5 -3.65 2.32 1.74
C VAL A 5 -3.21 2.98 3.04
N LYS A 6 -3.30 2.21 4.13
CA LYS A 6 -2.79 2.57 5.44
C LYS A 6 -1.57 1.71 5.74
N ILE A 7 -0.44 2.36 5.99
CA ILE A 7 0.82 1.75 6.39
C ILE A 7 1.02 2.10 7.85
N VAL A 8 1.18 1.07 8.69
CA VAL A 8 1.53 1.25 10.10
C VAL A 8 2.95 0.81 10.30
N PHE A 9 3.77 1.72 10.82
CA PHE A 9 5.19 1.51 11.03
C PHE A 9 5.46 0.81 12.38
N VAL A 10 6.66 0.27 12.52
CA VAL A 10 7.11 -0.45 13.74
C VAL A 10 7.17 0.46 14.97
N ASP A 11 7.34 1.76 14.78
CA ASP A 11 7.29 2.81 15.81
C ASP A 11 5.86 3.31 16.10
N ASN A 12 4.84 2.62 15.56
CA ASN A 12 3.42 2.96 15.64
C ASN A 12 3.00 4.25 14.94
N GLN A 13 3.85 4.85 14.11
CA GLN A 13 3.41 5.91 13.19
C GLN A 13 2.50 5.34 12.11
N GLU A 14 1.64 6.19 11.55
CA GLU A 14 0.66 5.80 10.52
C GLU A 14 0.77 6.72 9.32
N LEU A 15 0.88 6.14 8.12
CA LEU A 15 0.80 6.84 6.85
C LEU A 15 -0.44 6.38 6.10
N ILE A 16 -1.31 7.32 5.74
CA ILE A 16 -2.55 7.05 5.02
C ILE A 16 -2.49 7.71 3.65
N VAL A 17 -2.46 6.89 2.61
CA VAL A 17 -2.52 7.31 1.20
C VAL A 17 -3.96 7.12 0.74
N LYS A 18 -4.72 8.20 0.56
CA LYS A 18 -6.16 8.12 0.22
C LYS A 18 -6.44 7.90 -1.27
N ASP A 19 -5.50 8.29 -2.12
CA ASP A 19 -5.63 8.28 -3.57
C ASP A 19 -4.67 7.26 -4.20
N ALA A 20 -4.44 6.12 -3.54
CA ALA A 20 -3.57 5.09 -4.08
C ALA A 20 -4.20 4.47 -5.34
N VAL A 21 -3.41 4.38 -6.40
CA VAL A 21 -3.77 3.74 -7.67
C VAL A 21 -3.30 2.30 -7.67
N ARG A 22 -2.12 2.04 -7.10
CA ARG A 22 -1.47 0.72 -7.04
C ARG A 22 -0.58 0.66 -5.80
N HIS A 23 -0.45 -0.54 -5.22
CA HIS A 23 0.64 -0.86 -4.32
C HIS A 23 1.35 -2.12 -4.83
N THR A 24 2.67 -2.14 -4.72
CA THR A 24 3.53 -3.27 -5.09
C THR A 24 4.41 -3.61 -3.90
N ILE A 25 4.45 -4.88 -3.53
CA ILE A 25 5.39 -5.40 -2.52
C ILE A 25 6.48 -6.12 -3.30
N SER A 26 7.71 -5.61 -3.23
CA SER A 26 8.87 -6.20 -3.88
C SER A 26 9.68 -6.99 -2.85
N ASP A 27 9.73 -8.31 -3.02
CA ASP A 27 10.45 -9.21 -2.11
C ASP A 27 11.97 -9.10 -2.32
N ASP A 28 12.43 -9.04 -3.58
CA ASP A 28 13.86 -8.87 -3.92
C ASP A 28 14.45 -7.56 -3.37
N MET A 29 13.67 -6.47 -3.42
CA MET A 29 14.12 -5.16 -2.94
C MET A 29 13.72 -4.87 -1.49
N GLU A 30 12.92 -5.74 -0.86
CA GLU A 30 12.35 -5.54 0.49
C GLU A 30 11.64 -4.18 0.68
N VAL A 31 10.86 -3.72 -0.31
CA VAL A 31 10.15 -2.43 -0.27
C VAL A 31 8.67 -2.56 -0.62
N LEU A 32 7.85 -1.66 -0.04
CA LEU A 32 6.50 -1.36 -0.46
C LEU A 32 6.51 -0.09 -1.29
N GLU A 33 6.02 -0.18 -2.52
CA GLU A 33 5.79 0.96 -3.40
C GLU A 33 4.29 1.26 -3.45
N VAL A 34 3.90 2.51 -3.21
CA VAL A 34 2.52 2.98 -3.35
C VAL A 34 2.49 4.11 -4.36
N ASP A 35 1.88 3.85 -5.51
CA ASP A 35 1.69 4.82 -6.57
C ASP A 35 0.41 5.61 -6.33
N SER A 36 0.51 6.93 -6.33
CA SER A 36 -0.63 7.86 -6.37
C SER A 36 -0.49 8.81 -7.57
N PRO A 37 -1.55 9.54 -7.96
CA PRO A 37 -1.47 10.50 -9.07
C PRO A 37 -0.54 11.69 -8.80
N ARG A 38 -0.19 11.93 -7.53
CA ARG A 38 0.62 13.07 -7.10
C ARG A 38 2.06 12.68 -6.81
N GLU A 39 2.26 11.49 -6.26
CA GLU A 39 3.53 11.04 -5.74
C GLU A 39 3.64 9.52 -5.69
N VAL A 40 4.88 9.04 -5.72
CA VAL A 40 5.23 7.64 -5.48
C VAL A 40 5.89 7.56 -4.12
N ILE A 41 5.34 6.71 -3.25
CA ILE A 41 5.82 6.51 -1.88
C ILE A 41 6.52 5.16 -1.85
N ILE A 42 7.79 5.15 -1.42
CA ILE A 42 8.59 3.93 -1.29
C ILE A 42 8.96 3.76 0.19
N VAL A 43 8.56 2.64 0.78
CA VAL A 43 8.78 2.34 2.20
C VAL A 43 9.53 1.02 2.37
N PRO A 44 10.63 0.97 3.13
CA PRO A 44 11.31 -0.28 3.44
C PRO A 44 10.44 -1.20 4.29
N MET A 45 10.31 -2.47 3.91
CA MET A 45 9.47 -3.45 4.62
C MET A 45 9.87 -3.63 6.08
N LYS A 46 11.16 -3.49 6.40
CA LYS A 46 11.69 -3.57 7.78
C LYS A 46 11.09 -2.52 8.73
N GLN A 47 10.56 -1.44 8.19
CA GLN A 47 9.91 -0.37 8.96
C GLN A 47 8.40 -0.57 9.08
N ILE A 48 7.81 -1.51 8.34
CA ILE A 48 6.38 -1.75 8.28
C ILE A 48 5.99 -2.80 9.31
N LYS A 49 5.04 -2.47 10.17
CA LYS A 49 4.41 -3.40 11.11
C LYS A 49 3.26 -4.15 10.46
N TYR A 50 2.36 -3.43 9.79
CA TYR A 50 1.28 -4.02 8.99
C TYR A 50 0.74 -3.03 7.96
N LEU A 51 0.05 -3.59 6.95
CA LEU A 51 -0.63 -2.88 5.88
C LEU A 51 -2.14 -3.08 6.08
N ALA A 52 -2.94 -2.06 5.78
CA ALA A 52 -4.38 -2.20 5.60
C ALA A 52 -4.80 -1.44 4.34
N CYS A 53 -5.70 -2.00 3.56
CA CYS A 53 -6.24 -1.36 2.37
C CYS A 53 -7.73 -1.64 2.24
N ASP A 54 -8.40 -0.87 1.39
CA ASP A 54 -9.84 -1.02 1.17
C ASP A 54 -10.18 -2.42 0.64
N ALA A 55 -11.20 -3.06 1.23
CA ALA A 55 -11.64 -4.40 0.84
C ALA A 55 -12.16 -4.47 -0.62
N THR A 56 -12.58 -3.32 -1.19
CA THR A 56 -13.03 -3.25 -2.59
C THR A 56 -11.92 -3.56 -3.60
N VAL A 57 -10.64 -3.43 -3.22
CA VAL A 57 -9.50 -3.82 -4.07
C VAL A 57 -9.53 -5.32 -4.38
N PHE A 58 -9.94 -6.14 -3.42
CA PHE A 58 -10.00 -7.61 -3.57
C PHE A 58 -11.29 -8.10 -4.23
N ALA A 59 -12.35 -7.28 -4.31
CA ALA A 59 -13.64 -7.68 -4.84
C ALA A 59 -13.69 -7.78 -6.39
N THR A 60 -12.64 -7.34 -7.09
CA THR A 60 -12.65 -7.24 -8.57
C THR A 60 -12.12 -8.47 -9.31
N LYS A 61 -11.68 -9.54 -8.62
CA LYS A 61 -11.47 -10.83 -9.30
C LYS A 61 -12.84 -11.51 -9.52
N LYS A 62 -13.59 -11.05 -10.52
CA LYS A 62 -14.57 -11.92 -11.19
C LYS A 62 -13.75 -12.99 -11.93
N PRO A 63 -13.92 -14.29 -11.63
CA PRO A 63 -13.42 -15.33 -12.51
C PRO A 63 -14.20 -15.21 -13.82
N SER A 64 -13.49 -14.86 -14.89
CA SER A 64 -13.96 -15.01 -16.28
C SER A 64 -13.87 -16.47 -16.70
#